data_AF-A0A349DP12-F1
#
_entry.id   AF-A0A349DP12-F1
#
_cell.length_a   1.000
_cell.length_b   1.000
_cell.length_c   1.000
_cell.angle_alpha   90.00
_cell.angle_beta   90.00
_cell.angle_gamma   90.00
#
_symmetry.space_group_name_H-M   'P 1'
#
loop_
_entity.id
_entity.type
_entity.pdbx_description
1 polymer ?
#
loop_
_entity_poly.entity_id
_entity_poly.type
_entity_poly.pdbx_seq_one_letter_code
_entity_poly.pdbx_strand_id
1 'polypeptide(L)'
;MALGSLFFIILTLQERDDPIYFIINLGIGAIGLLFFGGGSLFLFQKYKDRKPGLVIHETGIFDNSSFISLGFIAWEDMDTVTELTVRGQHFIRIKVKDAKKYTQKTKAPLKRMFLVLNSRFYGSPVQISANSLKTRHQAVFQLIQNGLNEYRSSQQS
;
A
#
# COMPACT_ATOMS: atom_id res chain seq x y z
N MET A 1 1.53 19.59 -2.26
CA MET A 1 0.32 19.01 -1.59
C MET A 1 -0.46 20.05 -0.78
N ALA A 2 0.17 20.92 0.02
CA ALA A 2 -0.53 22.00 0.74
C ALA A 2 -1.26 23.03 -0.16
N LEU A 3 -0.75 23.29 -1.37
CA LEU A 3 -1.41 24.15 -2.36
C LEU A 3 -2.72 23.53 -2.90
N GLY A 4 -2.83 22.20 -2.92
CA GLY A 4 -4.04 21.50 -3.36
C GLY A 4 -5.20 21.70 -2.39
N SER A 5 -4.95 21.61 -1.09
CA SER A 5 -5.96 21.89 -0.06
C SER A 5 -6.41 23.36 -0.05
N LEU A 6 -5.50 24.32 -0.29
CA LEU A 6 -5.87 25.73 -0.40
C LEU A 6 -6.74 25.99 -1.64
N PHE A 7 -6.43 25.35 -2.77
CA PHE A 7 -7.20 25.47 -4.01
C PHE A 7 -8.67 25.05 -3.81
N PHE A 8 -8.92 23.94 -3.12
CA PHE A 8 -10.30 23.50 -2.85
C PHE A 8 -11.05 24.42 -1.88
N ILE A 9 -10.36 25.01 -0.90
CA ILE A 9 -10.95 26.00 0.02
C ILE A 9 -11.30 27.31 -0.71
N ILE A 10 -10.49 27.71 -1.70
CA ILE A 10 -10.75 28.92 -2.49
C ILE A 10 -11.94 28.69 -3.42
N LEU A 11 -12.04 27.54 -4.07
CA LEU A 11 -13.19 27.18 -4.92
C LEU A 11 -14.52 27.14 -4.14
N THR A 12 -14.53 26.63 -2.91
CA THR A 12 -15.74 26.62 -2.07
C THR A 12 -16.21 28.00 -1.64
N LEU A 13 -15.30 28.97 -1.51
CA LEU A 13 -15.63 30.33 -1.10
C LEU A 13 -16.13 31.21 -2.25
N GLN A 14 -15.93 30.79 -3.50
CA GLN A 14 -16.20 31.60 -4.69
C GLN A 14 -17.66 31.54 -5.18
N GLU A 15 -18.41 30.49 -4.81
CA GLU A 15 -19.80 30.27 -5.23
C GLU A 15 -20.75 30.18 -4.02
N ARG A 16 -20.74 31.20 -3.17
CA ARG A 16 -21.53 31.21 -1.92
C ARG A 16 -23.03 31.45 -2.14
N ASP A 17 -23.42 32.03 -3.27
CA ASP A 17 -24.77 32.56 -3.48
C ASP A 17 -25.78 31.52 -4.00
N ASP A 18 -25.33 30.40 -4.59
CA ASP A 18 -26.19 29.29 -4.98
C ASP A 18 -26.06 28.11 -3.99
N PRO A 19 -27.13 27.75 -3.25
CA PRO A 19 -27.09 26.69 -2.24
C PRO A 19 -26.66 25.33 -2.78
N ILE A 20 -26.98 25.00 -4.03
CA ILE A 20 -26.67 23.68 -4.62
C ILE A 20 -25.17 23.60 -4.90
N TYR A 21 -24.60 24.61 -5.56
CA TYR A 21 -23.16 24.67 -5.85
C TYR A 21 -22.34 24.72 -4.57
N PHE A 22 -22.80 25.46 -3.56
CA PHE A 22 -22.16 25.50 -2.25
C PHE A 22 -22.05 24.10 -1.61
N ILE A 23 -23.12 23.31 -1.60
CA ILE A 23 -23.11 21.94 -1.03
C ILE A 23 -22.18 21.02 -1.83
N ILE A 24 -22.21 21.09 -3.16
CA ILE A 24 -21.33 20.28 -4.03
C ILE A 24 -19.86 20.61 -3.76
N ASN A 25 -19.51 21.90 -3.79
CA ASN A 25 -18.15 22.37 -3.55
C ASN A 25 -17.68 21.99 -2.15
N LEU A 26 -18.54 22.10 -1.13
CA LEU A 26 -18.23 21.69 0.24
C LEU A 26 -17.89 20.20 0.32
N GLY A 27 -18.65 19.35 -0.37
CA GLY A 27 -18.38 17.92 -0.48
C GLY A 27 -17.02 17.62 -1.13
N ILE A 28 -16.74 18.27 -2.27
CA ILE A 28 -15.45 18.14 -2.98
C ILE A 28 -14.29 18.60 -2.09
N GLY A 29 -14.46 19.74 -1.42
CA GLY A 29 -13.46 20.28 -0.49
C GLY A 29 -13.18 19.36 0.69
N ALA A 30 -14.22 18.76 1.28
CA ALA A 30 -14.06 17.78 2.36
C ALA A 30 -13.31 16.53 1.88
N ILE A 31 -13.64 15.99 0.71
CA ILE A 31 -12.94 14.84 0.12
C ILE A 31 -11.47 15.20 -0.17
N GLY A 32 -11.23 16.36 -0.76
CA GLY A 32 -9.89 16.87 -1.03
C GLY A 32 -9.06 17.02 0.24
N LEU A 33 -9.63 17.62 1.29
CA LEU A 33 -8.97 17.76 2.60
C LEU A 33 -8.64 16.42 3.23
N LEU A 34 -9.56 15.45 3.19
CA LEU A 34 -9.30 14.10 3.71
C LEU A 34 -8.19 13.40 2.93
N PHE A 35 -8.19 13.50 1.60
CA PHE A 35 -7.20 12.87 0.75
C PHE A 35 -5.81 13.52 0.87
N PHE A 36 -5.72 14.83 0.63
CA PHE A 36 -4.45 15.56 0.66
C PHE A 36 -3.93 15.77 2.08
N GLY A 37 -4.83 16.05 3.04
CA GLY A 37 -4.48 16.18 4.45
C GLY A 37 -4.02 14.84 5.02
N GLY A 38 -4.81 13.77 4.85
CA GLY A 38 -4.45 12.43 5.29
C GLY A 38 -3.16 11.92 4.62
N GLY A 39 -3.03 12.11 3.31
CA GLY A 39 -1.81 11.76 2.57
C GLY A 39 -0.57 12.51 3.05
N SER A 40 -0.69 13.80 3.33
CA SER A 40 0.42 14.62 3.86
C SER A 40 0.85 14.15 5.26
N LEU A 41 -0.10 13.85 6.14
CA LEU A 41 0.19 13.30 7.46
C LEU A 41 0.90 11.93 7.35
N PHE A 42 0.44 11.06 6.47
CA PHE A 42 1.10 9.78 6.21
C PHE A 42 2.53 9.96 5.70
N LEU A 43 2.74 10.80 4.68
CA LEU A 43 4.08 11.05 4.14
C LEU A 43 5.02 11.64 5.19
N PHE A 44 4.53 12.53 6.04
CA PHE A 44 5.30 13.07 7.15
C PHE A 44 5.69 12.00 8.19
N GLN A 45 4.75 11.12 8.54
CA GLN A 45 5.05 9.96 9.41
C GLN A 45 6.08 9.04 8.75
N LYS A 46 5.92 8.77 7.45
CA LYS A 46 6.83 7.91 6.68
C LYS A 46 8.22 8.51 6.52
N TYR A 47 8.33 9.83 6.39
CA TYR A 47 9.61 10.53 6.36
C TYR A 47 10.40 10.38 7.66
N LYS A 48 9.70 10.34 8.80
CA LYS A 48 10.32 10.10 10.13
C LYS A 48 10.66 8.63 10.37
N ASP A 49 10.02 7.72 9.64
CA ASP A 49 10.25 6.28 9.76
C ASP A 49 11.62 5.90 9.19
N ARG A 50 12.53 5.47 10.07
CA ARG A 50 13.87 5.01 9.72
C ARG A 50 13.96 3.50 9.51
N LYS A 51 12.85 2.77 9.68
CA LYS A 51 12.84 1.31 9.51
C LYS A 51 13.05 0.96 8.04
N PRO A 52 13.78 -0.13 7.73
CA PRO A 52 13.89 -0.61 6.37
C PRO A 52 12.51 -0.82 5.74
N GLY A 53 12.37 -0.48 4.45
CA GLY A 53 11.11 -0.65 3.73
C GLY A 53 10.77 -2.12 3.43
N LEU A 54 11.79 -2.97 3.33
CA LEU A 54 11.66 -4.41 3.19
C LEU A 54 12.85 -5.08 3.89
N VAL A 55 12.59 -6.12 4.68
CA VAL A 55 13.62 -6.98 5.26
C VAL A 55 13.34 -8.42 4.86
N ILE A 56 14.35 -9.10 4.32
CA ILE A 56 14.35 -10.54 4.10
C ILE A 56 14.84 -11.20 5.38
N HIS A 57 14.06 -12.13 5.93
CA HIS A 57 14.35 -12.85 7.16
C HIS A 57 14.33 -14.36 6.89
N GLU A 58 14.98 -15.16 7.74
CA GLU A 58 15.02 -16.62 7.64
C GLU A 58 13.62 -17.26 7.60
N THR A 59 12.64 -16.67 8.28
CA THR A 59 11.26 -17.19 8.40
C THR A 59 10.22 -16.46 7.53
N GLY A 60 10.59 -15.37 6.87
CA GLY A 60 9.67 -14.60 6.04
C GLY A 60 10.22 -13.26 5.57
N ILE A 61 9.33 -12.35 5.23
CA ILE A 61 9.68 -10.94 4.94
C ILE A 61 8.97 -9.99 5.90
N PHE A 62 9.59 -8.86 6.20
CA PHE A 62 8.93 -7.73 6.84
C PHE A 62 8.71 -6.63 5.82
N ASP A 63 7.44 -6.38 5.48
CA ASP A 63 7.03 -5.29 4.59
C ASP A 63 6.68 -4.02 5.37
N ASN A 64 7.33 -2.93 4.99
CA ASN A 64 7.05 -1.56 5.42
C ASN A 64 7.14 -0.61 4.21
N SER A 65 6.91 -1.11 3.00
CA SER A 65 7.08 -0.37 1.75
C SER A 65 5.90 0.56 1.45
N SER A 66 4.72 0.35 2.05
CA SER A 66 3.51 1.09 1.69
C SER A 66 2.61 1.41 2.89
N PHE A 67 1.62 2.29 2.67
CA PHE A 67 0.57 2.58 3.65
C PHE A 67 -0.20 1.31 4.07
N ILE A 68 -0.44 0.42 3.11
CA ILE A 68 -1.19 -0.82 3.33
C ILE A 68 -0.32 -2.03 3.68
N SER A 69 0.97 -1.81 3.96
CA SER A 69 1.92 -2.86 4.34
C SER A 69 1.47 -3.73 5.52
N LEU A 70 1.68 -5.03 5.45
CA LEU A 70 1.17 -6.00 6.44
C LEU A 70 2.19 -6.37 7.53
N GLY A 71 3.38 -5.77 7.51
CA GLY A 71 4.48 -6.17 8.38
C GLY A 71 5.00 -7.55 7.99
N PHE A 72 5.12 -8.46 8.97
CA PHE A 72 5.67 -9.80 8.73
C PHE A 72 4.76 -10.69 7.85
N ILE A 73 5.33 -11.34 6.85
CA ILE A 73 4.66 -12.33 5.98
C ILE A 73 5.56 -13.56 5.97
N ALA A 74 5.07 -14.68 6.48
CA ALA A 74 5.86 -15.90 6.65
C ALA A 74 6.07 -16.61 5.30
N TRP A 75 7.23 -17.24 5.10
CA TRP A 75 7.49 -18.00 3.87
C TRP A 75 6.49 -19.15 3.68
N GLU A 76 6.11 -19.81 4.77
CA GLU A 76 5.12 -20.90 4.77
C GLU A 76 3.76 -20.49 4.21
N ASP A 77 3.39 -19.21 4.32
CA ASP A 77 2.12 -18.69 3.82
C ASP A 77 2.19 -18.29 2.34
N MET A 78 3.39 -18.20 1.75
CA MET A 78 3.58 -17.75 0.37
C MET A 78 3.41 -18.91 -0.62
N ASP A 79 2.52 -18.70 -1.59
CA ASP A 79 2.25 -19.62 -2.69
C ASP A 79 3.13 -19.29 -3.91
N THR A 80 3.04 -18.07 -4.43
CA THR A 80 3.81 -17.64 -5.61
C THR A 80 4.19 -16.17 -5.53
N VAL A 81 5.34 -15.81 -6.09
CA VAL A 81 5.80 -14.42 -6.20
C VAL A 81 5.77 -14.06 -7.68
N THR A 82 5.12 -12.95 -8.01
CA THR A 82 4.93 -12.51 -9.40
C THR A 82 5.05 -11.00 -9.50
N GLU A 83 5.47 -10.49 -10.66
CA GLU A 83 5.41 -9.06 -10.96
C GLU A 83 4.01 -8.67 -11.44
N LEU A 84 3.55 -7.49 -11.07
CA LEU A 84 2.26 -6.93 -11.43
C LEU A 84 2.45 -5.45 -11.79
N THR A 85 1.95 -5.05 -12.97
CA THR A 85 1.96 -3.65 -13.38
C THR A 85 0.54 -3.09 -13.39
N VAL A 86 0.29 -2.01 -12.64
CA VAL A 86 -1.00 -1.33 -12.56
C VAL A 86 -0.80 0.15 -12.87
N ARG A 87 -1.41 0.64 -13.95
CA ARG A 87 -1.34 2.06 -14.37
C ARG A 87 0.10 2.60 -14.43
N GLY A 88 1.03 1.81 -14.98
CA GLY A 88 2.45 2.16 -15.10
C GLY A 88 3.27 2.02 -13.82
N GLN A 89 2.68 1.56 -12.71
CA GLN A 89 3.41 1.28 -11.47
C GLN A 89 3.68 -0.22 -11.33
N HIS A 90 4.92 -0.56 -10.95
CA HIS A 90 5.36 -1.95 -10.79
C HIS A 90 5.29 -2.40 -9.32
N PHE A 91 4.62 -3.52 -9.09
CA PHE A 91 4.39 -4.15 -7.80
C PHE A 91 4.84 -5.60 -7.81
N ILE A 92 5.35 -6.08 -6.68
CA ILE A 92 5.61 -7.51 -6.48
C ILE A 92 4.41 -8.05 -5.74
N ARG A 93 3.63 -8.87 -6.43
CA ARG A 93 2.48 -9.55 -5.87
C ARG A 93 2.93 -10.87 -5.28
N ILE A 94 2.69 -11.01 -3.98
CA ILE A 94 2.94 -12.26 -3.26
C ILE A 94 1.59 -12.93 -3.07
N LYS A 95 1.30 -13.98 -3.81
CA LYS A 95 0.10 -14.79 -3.59
C LYS A 95 0.29 -15.58 -2.31
N VAL A 96 -0.67 -15.45 -1.39
CA VAL A 96 -0.67 -16.15 -0.11
C VAL A 96 -1.72 -17.25 -0.11
N LYS A 97 -1.47 -18.32 0.65
CA LYS A 97 -2.36 -19.48 0.76
C LYS A 97 -3.72 -19.11 1.38
N ASP A 98 -3.71 -18.25 2.40
CA ASP A 98 -4.92 -17.74 3.06
C ASP A 98 -5.01 -16.21 2.96
N ALA A 99 -5.77 -15.72 1.98
CA ALA A 99 -6.01 -14.28 1.83
C ALA A 99 -6.82 -13.66 2.99
N LYS A 100 -7.69 -14.44 3.68
CA LYS A 100 -8.49 -13.94 4.80
C LYS A 100 -7.60 -13.62 6.01
N LYS A 101 -6.63 -14.49 6.33
CA LYS A 101 -5.59 -14.26 7.35
C LYS A 101 -4.95 -12.88 7.20
N TYR A 102 -4.56 -12.52 5.98
CA TYR A 102 -3.85 -11.27 5.72
C TYR A 102 -4.77 -10.04 5.59
N THR A 103 -5.96 -10.17 5.02
CA THR A 103 -6.94 -9.06 4.97
C THR A 103 -7.45 -8.68 6.37
N GLN A 104 -7.57 -9.65 7.28
CA GLN A 104 -8.06 -9.43 8.64
C GLN A 104 -6.97 -9.02 9.64
N LYS A 105 -5.68 -9.09 9.26
CA LYS A 105 -4.53 -8.80 10.12
C LYS A 105 -4.52 -7.36 10.68
N THR A 106 -5.09 -6.40 9.96
CA THR A 106 -5.18 -5.01 10.39
C THR A 106 -6.51 -4.70 11.09
N LYS A 107 -6.46 -3.89 12.15
CA LYS A 107 -7.65 -3.31 12.81
C LYS A 107 -8.15 -2.04 12.12
N ALA A 108 -7.31 -1.38 11.31
CA ALA A 108 -7.68 -0.14 10.63
C ALA A 108 -8.63 -0.44 9.44
N PRO A 109 -9.87 0.11 9.43
CA PRO A 109 -10.90 -0.25 8.45
C PRO A 109 -10.53 0.16 7.03
N LEU A 110 -9.94 1.35 6.84
CA LEU A 110 -9.50 1.82 5.53
C LEU A 110 -8.41 0.91 4.93
N LYS A 111 -7.45 0.49 5.75
CA LYS A 111 -6.39 -0.45 5.34
C LYS A 111 -6.97 -1.81 4.99
N ARG A 112 -7.89 -2.33 5.80
CA ARG A 112 -8.61 -3.58 5.52
C ARG A 112 -9.35 -3.53 4.19
N MET A 113 -10.06 -2.43 3.92
CA MET A 113 -10.77 -2.20 2.66
C MET A 113 -9.81 -2.32 1.46
N PHE A 114 -8.66 -1.64 1.48
CA PHE A 114 -7.67 -1.74 0.41
C PHE A 114 -7.11 -3.15 0.24
N LEU A 115 -6.84 -3.89 1.32
CA LEU A 115 -6.37 -5.27 1.24
C LEU A 115 -7.41 -6.22 0.62
N VAL A 116 -8.70 -6.00 0.90
CA VAL A 116 -9.80 -6.75 0.28
C VAL A 116 -9.91 -6.40 -1.20
N LEU A 117 -9.80 -5.12 -1.58
CA LEU A 117 -9.79 -4.70 -2.97
C LEU A 117 -8.59 -5.29 -3.72
N ASN A 118 -7.42 -5.33 -3.10
CA ASN A 118 -6.23 -5.95 -3.68
C ASN A 118 -6.42 -7.45 -3.92
N SER A 119 -6.98 -8.15 -2.93
CA SER A 119 -7.36 -9.57 -3.09
C SER A 119 -8.33 -9.76 -4.25
N ARG A 120 -9.36 -8.90 -4.35
CA ARG A 120 -10.43 -9.04 -5.34
C ARG A 120 -9.98 -8.73 -6.77
N PHE A 121 -9.22 -7.66 -6.98
CA PHE A 121 -8.86 -7.18 -8.32
C PHE A 121 -7.52 -7.71 -8.81
N TYR A 122 -6.62 -8.06 -7.89
CA TYR A 122 -5.25 -8.43 -8.24
C TYR A 122 -4.85 -9.83 -7.74
N GLY A 123 -5.77 -10.55 -7.08
CA GLY A 123 -5.60 -11.96 -6.69
C GLY A 123 -4.78 -12.18 -5.41
N SER A 124 -4.35 -11.12 -4.73
CA SER A 124 -3.69 -11.23 -3.43
C SER A 124 -3.80 -9.93 -2.61
N PRO A 125 -3.93 -9.99 -1.27
CA PRO A 125 -3.87 -8.81 -0.42
C PRO A 125 -2.45 -8.22 -0.32
N VAL A 126 -1.42 -9.00 -0.61
CA VAL A 126 -0.01 -8.60 -0.44
C VAL A 126 0.57 -8.08 -1.76
N GLN A 127 0.90 -6.79 -1.77
CA GLN A 127 1.58 -6.12 -2.87
C GLN A 127 2.70 -5.25 -2.32
N ILE A 128 3.93 -5.58 -2.68
CA ILE A 128 5.10 -4.81 -2.32
C ILE A 128 5.34 -3.77 -3.42
N SER A 129 5.32 -2.49 -3.05
CA SER A 129 5.67 -1.43 -3.99
C SER A 129 7.18 -1.24 -3.99
N ALA A 130 7.80 -1.34 -5.16
CA ALA A 130 9.23 -1.02 -5.29
C ALA A 130 9.49 0.49 -5.29
N ASN A 131 8.47 1.32 -5.55
CA ASN A 131 8.61 2.77 -5.71
C ASN A 131 9.10 3.49 -4.44
N SER A 132 8.84 2.90 -3.27
CA SER A 132 9.26 3.43 -1.97
C SER A 132 10.58 2.83 -1.47
N LEU A 133 11.16 1.89 -2.22
CA LEU A 133 12.42 1.24 -1.90
C LEU A 133 13.54 1.90 -2.71
N LYS A 134 14.76 1.95 -2.14
CA LYS A 134 15.94 2.52 -2.82
C LYS A 134 16.49 1.65 -3.94
N THR A 135 15.98 0.42 -4.09
CA THR A 135 16.49 -0.56 -5.04
C THR A 135 15.52 -0.74 -6.20
N ARG A 136 16.02 -1.29 -7.31
CA ARG A 136 15.23 -1.51 -8.53
C ARG A 136 14.17 -2.58 -8.29
N HIS A 137 13.02 -2.43 -8.93
CA HIS A 137 11.91 -3.39 -8.87
C HIS A 137 12.35 -4.84 -9.06
N GLN A 138 13.12 -5.09 -10.13
CA GLN A 138 13.63 -6.42 -10.47
C GLN A 138 14.54 -7.01 -9.37
N ALA A 139 15.33 -6.17 -8.70
CA ALA A 139 16.18 -6.62 -7.60
C ALA A 139 15.34 -7.03 -6.39
N VAL A 140 14.28 -6.29 -6.06
CA VAL A 140 13.34 -6.70 -5.00
C VAL A 140 12.66 -8.02 -5.35
N PHE A 141 12.23 -8.17 -6.61
CA PHE A 141 11.59 -9.40 -7.07
C PHE A 141 12.53 -10.60 -6.90
N GLN A 142 13.77 -10.48 -7.38
CA GLN A 142 14.77 -11.54 -7.25
C GLN A 142 15.10 -11.86 -5.79
N LEU A 143 15.22 -10.86 -4.91
CA LEU A 143 15.49 -11.07 -3.49
C LEU A 143 14.37 -11.90 -2.82
N ILE A 144 13.11 -11.56 -3.07
CA ILE A 144 11.97 -12.29 -2.48
C ILE A 144 11.86 -13.68 -3.10
N GLN A 145 12.06 -13.81 -4.42
CA GLN A 145 12.00 -15.08 -5.12
C GLN A 145 13.09 -16.05 -4.65
N ASN A 146 14.32 -15.58 -4.47
CA ASN A 146 15.43 -16.39 -3.98
C ASN A 146 15.18 -16.84 -2.53
N GLY A 147 14.74 -15.94 -1.65
CA GLY A 147 14.41 -16.29 -0.26
C GLY A 147 13.31 -17.36 -0.18
N LEU A 148 12.28 -17.27 -1.03
CA LEU A 148 11.24 -18.30 -1.09
C LEU A 148 11.77 -19.65 -1.62
N ASN A 149 12.68 -19.63 -2.59
CA ASN A 149 13.29 -20.84 -3.14
C ASN A 149 14.20 -21.53 -2.10
N GLU A 150 15.04 -20.76 -1.41
CA GLU A 150 15.91 -21.26 -0.34
C GLU A 150 15.09 -21.92 0.77
N TYR A 151 14.02 -21.25 1.23
CA TYR A 151 13.08 -21.83 2.20
C TYR A 151 12.47 -23.15 1.72
N ARG A 152 12.13 -23.27 0.44
CA ARG A 152 11.55 -24.52 -0.10
C ARG A 152 12.57 -25.65 -0.17
N SER A 153 13.81 -25.35 -0.57
CA SER A 153 14.89 -26.33 -0.63
C SER A 153 15.25 -26.86 0.76
N SER A 154 15.25 -26.00 1.79
CA SER A 154 15.53 -26.42 3.18
C SER A 154 14.43 -27.28 3.81
N GLN A 155 13.21 -27.29 3.25
CA GLN A 155 12.10 -28.14 3.72
C GLN A 155 12.08 -29.51 3.02
N GLN A 156 12.88 -29.68 1.95
CA GLN A 156 13.01 -30.93 1.20
C GLN A 156 14.25 -31.73 1.57
N SER A 157 15.16 -31.14 2.36
CA SER A 157 16.38 -31.76 2.90
C SER A 157 16.14 -32.29 4.30
#